data_AF-A0A0G0XRY9-F1
#
_entry.id   AF-A0A0G0XRY9-F1
#
_cell.length_a   1.000
_cell.length_b   1.000
_cell.length_c   1.000
_cell.angle_alpha   90.00
_cell.angle_beta   90.00
_cell.angle_gamma   90.00
#
_symmetry.space_group_name_H-M   'P 1'
#
loop_
_entity.id
_entity.type
_entity.pdbx_description
1 polymer ?
#
loop_
_entity_poly.entity_id
_entity_poly.type
_entity_poly.pdbx_seq_one_letter_code
_entity_poly.pdbx_strand_id
1 'polypeptide(L)'
;MPALAWAGELLRGDQLTCIILIHYDYTMTEEISGYKAVKRLAVERPDWLPIVRECLNLSKEIKGDFAGAWVFKRVQEKGLKFSNLRLLVSFGILKKEGTSRQGRRAYYTVVDSEGVGQALNELSK
;
A
#
# COMPACT_ATOMS: atom_id res chain seq x y z
N MET A 1 4.21 -36.20 -49.36
CA MET A 1 3.69 -37.42 -48.71
C MET A 1 4.85 -38.08 -47.99
N PRO A 2 4.76 -38.58 -46.73
CA PRO A 2 3.79 -38.39 -45.63
C PRO A 2 4.48 -37.92 -44.31
N ALA A 3 3.81 -37.19 -43.41
CA ALA A 3 3.08 -37.66 -42.21
C ALA A 3 3.92 -38.34 -41.11
N LEU A 4 4.09 -37.65 -39.98
CA LEU A 4 4.26 -38.21 -38.62
C LEU A 4 3.49 -37.27 -37.68
N ALA A 5 2.23 -37.51 -37.36
CA ALA A 5 1.71 -38.51 -36.42
C ALA A 5 2.13 -38.24 -34.96
N TRP A 6 1.22 -37.55 -34.26
CA TRP A 6 0.72 -37.83 -32.91
C TRP A 6 1.64 -38.49 -31.87
N ALA A 7 1.87 -37.76 -30.78
CA ALA A 7 1.85 -38.26 -29.40
C ALA A 7 1.33 -37.09 -28.55
N GLY A 8 0.29 -37.18 -27.73
CA GLY A 8 -0.27 -38.30 -27.01
C GLY A 8 -0.61 -37.77 -25.63
N GLU A 9 -1.88 -37.39 -25.48
CA GLU A 9 -2.55 -37.05 -24.22
C GLU A 9 -2.22 -38.07 -23.10
N LEU A 10 -1.76 -37.61 -21.94
CA LEU A 10 -1.86 -38.38 -20.69
C LEU A 10 -1.88 -37.47 -19.46
N LEU A 11 -3.12 -37.14 -19.09
CA LEU A 11 -3.51 -36.70 -17.75
C LEU A 11 -3.42 -37.86 -16.75
N ARG A 12 -3.17 -37.47 -15.48
CA ARG A 12 -3.21 -38.23 -14.20
C ARG A 12 -1.84 -38.77 -13.74
N GLY A 13 -1.38 -38.49 -12.53
CA GLY A 13 -2.02 -37.86 -11.39
C GLY A 13 -1.01 -37.70 -10.24
N ASP A 14 -1.51 -37.04 -9.20
CA ASP A 14 -1.01 -37.00 -7.83
C ASP A 14 0.15 -36.05 -7.46
N GLN A 15 -0.31 -34.94 -6.88
CA GLN A 15 0.23 -34.23 -5.71
C GLN A 15 1.64 -33.60 -5.85
N LEU A 16 1.73 -32.32 -5.47
CA LEU A 16 2.95 -31.50 -5.29
C LEU A 16 3.40 -30.69 -6.50
N THR A 17 2.67 -29.61 -6.82
CA THR A 17 3.26 -28.33 -7.26
C THR A 17 2.26 -27.18 -7.03
N CYS A 18 1.76 -27.08 -5.80
CA CYS A 18 1.64 -25.75 -5.22
C CYS A 18 3.08 -25.25 -5.10
N ILE A 19 3.46 -24.18 -5.81
CA ILE A 19 4.68 -23.36 -5.71
C ILE A 19 5.07 -22.95 -7.14
N ILE A 20 4.84 -21.66 -7.46
CA ILE A 20 5.42 -20.92 -8.60
C ILE A 20 4.67 -21.03 -9.95
N LEU A 21 3.43 -20.54 -9.98
CA LEU A 21 2.98 -19.65 -11.06
C LEU A 21 2.87 -18.21 -10.52
N ILE A 22 3.85 -17.81 -9.71
CA ILE A 22 4.17 -16.42 -9.41
C ILE A 22 5.30 -16.03 -10.36
N HIS A 23 5.05 -16.12 -11.66
CA HIS A 23 5.93 -15.52 -12.64
C HIS A 23 5.09 -14.60 -13.53
N TYR A 24 5.19 -13.32 -13.18
CA TYR A 24 5.27 -12.22 -14.12
C TYR A 24 4.10 -12.04 -15.09
N ASP A 25 3.09 -11.33 -14.60
CA ASP A 25 2.33 -10.35 -15.38
C ASP A 25 2.27 -9.06 -14.53
N TYR A 26 3.41 -8.40 -14.32
CA TYR A 26 3.80 -7.13 -14.97
C TYR A 26 2.63 -6.29 -15.53
N THR A 27 2.29 -5.24 -14.77
CA THR A 27 1.60 -4.01 -15.17
C THR A 27 0.14 -4.10 -15.63
N MET A 28 -0.75 -4.47 -14.71
CA MET A 28 -1.93 -3.63 -14.50
C MET A 28 -1.68 -2.84 -13.22
N THR A 29 -0.92 -1.75 -13.32
CA THR A 29 -1.09 -0.64 -12.36
C THR A 29 -2.49 -0.11 -12.58
N GLU A 30 -3.50 -0.78 -12.04
CA GLU A 30 -4.53 -0.01 -11.36
C GLU A 30 -3.74 0.81 -10.35
N GLU A 31 -3.42 2.05 -10.70
CA GLU A 31 -3.03 3.05 -9.74
C GLU A 31 -4.09 2.96 -8.65
N ILE A 32 -3.74 2.36 -7.50
CA ILE A 32 -4.64 2.31 -6.36
C ILE A 32 -4.83 3.78 -6.00
N SER A 33 -5.90 4.36 -6.53
CA SER A 33 -6.19 5.77 -6.32
C SER A 33 -6.28 5.95 -4.82
N GLY A 34 -5.46 6.86 -4.30
CA GLY A 34 -5.39 7.14 -2.87
C GLY A 34 -6.77 7.49 -2.33
N TYR A 35 -7.63 8.04 -3.18
CA TYR A 35 -9.05 8.24 -2.93
C TYR A 35 -9.81 6.95 -2.55
N LYS A 36 -9.75 5.92 -3.41
CA LYS A 36 -10.43 4.63 -3.17
C LYS A 36 -9.86 3.95 -1.92
N ALA A 37 -8.54 4.01 -1.74
CA ALA A 37 -7.88 3.43 -0.58
C ALA A 37 -8.34 4.07 0.74
N VAL A 38 -8.45 5.40 0.79
CA VAL A 38 -8.95 6.13 1.96
C VAL A 38 -10.42 5.83 2.21
N LYS A 39 -11.27 5.79 1.17
CA LYS A 39 -12.68 5.42 1.34
C LYS A 39 -12.84 4.00 1.90
N ARG A 40 -12.04 3.05 1.43
CA ARG A 40 -12.01 1.70 1.98
C ARG A 40 -11.56 1.68 3.45
N LEU A 41 -10.49 2.43 3.77
CA LEU A 41 -10.01 2.57 5.14
C LEU A 41 -11.08 3.18 6.06
N ALA A 42 -11.83 4.17 5.58
CA ALA A 42 -12.90 4.81 6.35
C ALA A 42 -13.98 3.82 6.80
N VAL A 43 -14.31 2.84 5.96
CA VAL A 43 -15.30 1.79 6.26
C VAL A 43 -14.72 0.75 7.22
N GLU A 44 -13.49 0.30 6.99
CA GLU A 44 -12.89 -0.78 7.79
C GLU A 44 -12.36 -0.30 9.16
N ARG A 45 -11.80 0.91 9.19
CA ARG A 45 -11.03 1.48 10.31
C ARG A 45 -11.14 3.03 10.33
N PRO A 46 -12.31 3.59 10.65
CA PRO A 46 -12.50 5.05 10.68
C PRO A 46 -11.56 5.78 11.66
N ASP A 47 -11.13 5.11 12.74
CA ASP A 47 -10.18 5.65 13.72
C ASP A 47 -8.81 6.05 13.12
N TRP A 48 -8.49 5.53 11.92
CA TRP A 48 -7.24 5.79 11.23
C TRP A 48 -7.27 7.03 10.33
N LEU A 49 -8.45 7.56 10.00
CA LEU A 49 -8.59 8.78 9.20
C LEU A 49 -7.79 9.99 9.72
N PRO A 50 -7.81 10.31 11.03
CA PRO A 50 -6.98 11.41 11.54
C PRO A 50 -5.47 11.14 11.37
N ILE A 51 -5.03 9.88 11.41
CA ILE A 51 -3.62 9.52 11.20
C ILE A 51 -3.22 9.73 9.73
N VAL A 52 -4.09 9.35 8.79
CA VAL A 52 -3.87 9.60 7.36
C VAL A 52 -3.78 11.10 7.08
N ARG A 53 -4.62 11.90 7.74
CA ARG A 53 -4.57 13.37 7.64
C ARG A 53 -3.23 13.93 8.09
N GLU A 54 -2.67 13.44 9.19
CA GLU A 54 -1.34 13.86 9.65
C GLU A 54 -0.22 13.44 8.69
N CYS A 55 -0.32 12.26 8.07
CA CYS A 55 0.65 11.83 7.06
C CYS A 55 0.63 12.77 5.85
N LEU A 56 -0.57 13.15 5.38
CA LEU A 56 -0.73 14.09 4.26
C LEU A 56 -0.22 15.49 4.60
N ASN A 57 -0.47 15.97 5.83
CA ASN A 57 0.03 17.26 6.27
C ASN A 57 1.57 17.28 6.29
N LEU A 58 2.19 16.23 6.86
CA LEU A 58 3.64 16.08 6.88
C LEU A 58 4.25 16.03 5.47
N SER A 59 3.66 15.25 4.55
CA SER A 59 4.17 15.17 3.19
C SER A 59 4.10 16.51 2.46
N LYS A 60 3.05 17.32 2.71
CA LYS A 60 2.90 18.67 2.15
C LYS A 60 3.89 19.68 2.72
N GLU A 61 4.16 19.61 4.02
CA GLU A 61 5.11 20.50 4.69
C GLU A 61 6.56 20.24 4.27
N ILE A 62 6.95 18.96 4.20
CA ILE A 62 8.32 18.55 3.88
C ILE A 62 8.55 18.51 2.36
N LYS A 63 7.47 18.46 1.55
CA LYS A 63 7.51 18.28 0.09
C LYS A 63 8.34 17.06 -0.32
N GLY A 64 8.16 15.94 0.38
CA GLY A 64 8.94 14.73 0.15
C GLY A 64 8.57 13.58 1.08
N ASP A 65 9.50 12.64 1.22
CA ASP A 65 9.38 11.51 2.13
C ASP A 65 9.50 11.96 3.60
N PHE A 66 8.80 11.26 4.48
CA PHE A 66 8.78 11.56 5.90
C PHE A 66 9.09 10.32 6.73
N ALA A 67 9.71 10.54 7.89
CA ALA A 67 9.97 9.47 8.84
C ALA A 67 8.68 9.09 9.60
N GLY A 68 8.42 7.80 9.75
CA GLY A 68 7.25 7.34 10.52
C GLY A 68 7.24 7.81 11.99
N ALA A 69 8.43 8.05 12.56
CA ALA A 69 8.57 8.62 13.90
C ALA A 69 8.01 10.05 14.01
N TRP A 70 8.01 10.83 12.92
CA TRP A 70 7.46 12.19 12.90
C TRP A 70 5.93 12.17 12.98
N VAL A 71 5.30 11.26 12.24
CA VAL A 71 3.85 11.01 12.33
C VAL A 71 3.48 10.58 13.75
N PHE A 72 4.24 9.64 14.31
CA PHE A 72 3.98 9.13 15.66
C PHE A 72 3.98 10.24 16.71
N LYS A 73 4.97 11.15 16.65
CA LYS A 73 5.05 12.30 17.55
C LYS A 73 3.81 13.21 17.43
N ARG A 74 3.41 13.59 16.21
CA ARG A 74 2.23 14.46 15.99
C ARG A 74 0.92 13.85 16.46
N VAL A 75 0.76 12.56 16.20
CA VAL A 75 -0.47 11.86 16.55
C VAL A 75 -0.56 11.68 18.07
N GLN A 76 0.56 11.43 18.76
CA GLN A 76 0.61 11.43 20.22
C GLN A 76 0.26 12.79 20.84
N GLU A 77 0.74 13.90 20.27
CA GLU A 77 0.40 15.25 20.74
C GLU A 77 -1.12 15.54 20.65
N LYS A 78 -1.83 14.86 19.75
CA LYS A 78 -3.29 14.93 19.61
C LYS A 78 -4.06 13.89 20.44
N GLY A 79 -3.37 13.13 21.29
CA GLY A 79 -3.97 12.10 22.14
C GLY A 79 -4.37 10.81 21.40
N LEU A 80 -3.99 10.67 20.13
CA LEU A 80 -4.29 9.50 19.30
C LEU A 80 -3.17 8.46 19.42
N LYS A 81 -3.51 7.18 19.23
CA LYS A 81 -2.56 6.06 19.34
C LYS A 81 -2.66 5.14 18.14
N PHE A 82 -1.52 4.70 17.63
CA PHE A 82 -1.41 3.63 16.63
C PHE A 82 -0.13 2.83 16.82
N SER A 83 -0.11 1.60 16.33
CA SER A 83 1.02 0.68 16.51
C SER A 83 2.10 0.86 15.45
N ASN A 84 1.71 0.93 14.17
CA ASN A 84 2.64 1.09 13.05
C ASN A 84 1.95 1.64 11.80
N LEU A 85 2.72 2.14 10.84
CA LEU A 85 2.20 2.63 9.56
C LEU A 85 2.02 1.52 8.51
N ARG A 86 2.30 0.24 8.85
CA ARG A 86 2.22 -0.87 7.88
C ARG A 86 0.79 -1.06 7.39
N LEU A 87 -0.21 -0.80 8.22
CA LEU A 87 -1.61 -0.83 7.82
C LEU A 87 -1.85 0.13 6.64
N LEU A 88 -1.41 1.39 6.74
CA LEU A 88 -1.57 2.36 5.66
C LEU A 88 -0.79 1.98 4.39
N VAL A 89 0.32 1.26 4.54
CA VAL A 89 1.07 0.68 3.41
C VAL A 89 0.27 -0.45 2.75
N SER A 90 -0.33 -1.36 3.52
CA SER A 90 -1.16 -2.44 2.99
C SER A 90 -2.41 -1.94 2.26
N PHE A 91 -2.97 -0.80 2.68
CA PHE A 91 -4.07 -0.15 1.98
C PHE A 91 -3.65 0.61 0.71
N GLY A 92 -2.34 0.74 0.44
CA GLY A 92 -1.82 1.48 -0.71
C GLY A 92 -1.84 3.00 -0.55
N ILE A 93 -2.08 3.52 0.66
CA ILE A 93 -2.11 4.96 0.95
C ILE A 93 -0.67 5.50 1.07
N LEU A 94 0.20 4.70 1.71
CA LEU A 94 1.61 5.01 1.89
C LEU A 94 2.48 4.01 1.15
N LYS A 95 3.60 4.47 0.64
CA LYS A 95 4.68 3.64 0.11
C LYS A 95 5.91 3.79 0.99
N LYS A 96 6.52 2.67 1.37
CA LYS A 96 7.80 2.67 2.08
C LYS A 96 8.92 2.79 1.05
N GLU A 97 9.59 3.95 0.99
CA GLU A 97 10.68 4.21 0.04
C GLU A 97 12.00 3.54 0.46
N GLY A 98 12.21 3.30 1.75
CA GLY A 98 13.37 2.56 2.24
C GLY A 98 13.80 2.91 3.65
N THR A 99 15.03 2.52 4.01
CA THR A 99 15.69 2.88 5.26
C THR A 99 17.02 3.57 4.97
N SER A 100 17.15 4.85 5.31
CA SER A 100 18.41 5.60 5.10
C SER A 100 19.38 5.50 6.29
N ARG A 101 20.68 5.63 5.96
CA ARG A 101 21.92 5.65 6.78
C ARG A 101 21.80 4.90 8.13
N GLN A 102 22.24 3.64 8.15
CA GLN A 102 22.23 2.68 9.28
C GLN A 102 20.91 1.95 9.59
N GLY A 103 19.89 1.99 8.73
CA GLY A 103 18.75 1.05 8.82
C GLY A 103 17.77 1.30 9.98
N ARG A 104 17.95 2.38 10.74
CA ARG A 104 17.17 2.64 11.97
C ARG A 104 15.89 3.45 11.75
N ARG A 105 15.69 4.05 10.57
CA ARG A 105 14.51 4.89 10.27
C ARG A 105 13.83 4.43 9.00
N ALA A 106 12.53 4.16 9.10
CA ALA A 106 11.67 3.89 7.95
C ALA A 106 11.09 5.21 7.42
N TYR A 107 11.31 5.44 6.13
CA TYR A 107 10.78 6.60 5.40
C TYR A 107 9.60 6.16 4.54
N TYR A 108 8.60 7.04 4.46
CA TYR A 108 7.35 6.82 3.76
C TYR A 108 7.01 7.99 2.86
N THR A 109 6.34 7.72 1.76
CA THR A 109 5.81 8.69 0.80
C THR A 109 4.33 8.41 0.58
N VAL A 110 3.52 9.46 0.39
CA VAL A 110 2.11 9.31 0.02
C VAL A 110 2.02 9.01 -1.48
N VAL A 111 1.33 7.93 -1.86
CA VAL A 111 1.28 7.48 -3.26
C VAL A 111 0.48 8.43 -4.14
N ASP A 112 -0.68 8.89 -3.66
CA ASP A 112 -1.59 9.77 -4.37
C ASP A 112 -2.09 10.85 -3.40
N SER A 113 -1.26 11.87 -3.17
CA SER A 113 -1.56 12.91 -2.19
C SER A 113 -2.82 13.71 -2.53
N GLU A 114 -3.15 13.83 -3.82
CA GLU A 114 -4.32 14.56 -4.27
C GLU A 114 -5.60 13.76 -4.01
N GLY A 115 -5.65 12.50 -4.45
CA GLY A 115 -6.79 11.61 -4.19
C GLY A 115 -7.02 11.33 -2.70
N VAL A 116 -5.94 11.14 -1.92
CA VAL A 116 -6.03 11.03 -0.45
C VAL A 116 -6.64 12.30 0.15
N GLY A 117 -6.20 13.47 -0.30
CA GLY A 117 -6.71 14.77 0.17
C GLY A 117 -8.20 14.97 -0.17
N GLN A 118 -8.59 14.62 -1.40
CA GLN A 118 -9.99 14.69 -1.84
C GLN A 118 -10.89 13.80 -0.99
N ALA A 119 -10.52 12.53 -0.79
CA ALA A 119 -11.30 11.60 0.02
C ALA A 119 -11.44 12.05 1.47
N LEU A 120 -10.35 12.53 2.09
CA LEU A 120 -10.40 13.06 3.46
C LEU A 120 -11.31 14.29 3.57
N ASN A 121 -11.34 15.15 2.55
CA ASN A 121 -12.20 16.33 2.56
C ASN A 121 -13.69 15.97 2.41
N GLU A 122 -14.01 14.97 1.60
CA GLU A 122 -15.38 14.45 1.49
C GLU A 122 -15.87 13.81 2.80
N LEU A 123 -15.00 13.03 3.46
CA LEU A 123 -15.33 12.32 4.71
C LEU A 123 -15.36 13.23 5.95
N SER A 124 -14.86 14.46 5.83
CA SER A 124 -14.87 15.46 6.92
C SER A 124 -16.10 16.36 6.91
N LYS A 125 -17.01 16.17 5.95
CA LYS A 125 -18.32 16.82 5.90
C LYS A 125 -19.37 16.00 6.64
#